data_AF-A0A9E3HVQ3-F1
#
_entry.id   AF-A0A9E3HVQ3-F1
#
_cell.length_a   1.000
_cell.length_b   1.000
_cell.length_c   1.000
_cell.angle_alpha   90.00
_cell.angle_beta   90.00
_cell.angle_gamma   90.00
#
_symmetry.space_group_name_H-M   'P 1'
#
loop_
_entity.id
_entity.type
_entity.pdbx_description
1 polymer ?
#
loop_
_entity_poly.entity_id
_entity_poly.type
_entity_poly.pdbx_seq_one_letter_code
_entity_poly.pdbx_strand_id
1 'polypeptide(L)'
;MNKRVLIAILLVYLCWFALDFVIHEMILGDTYEATARFWRPMAEMKRGLLQVVSIIAATSFVLIYSLWFKEQSAMAGLKYGLLFGLGTGVGMGYGMYSVMPIPYFMAFTWFMGTVVEAGVAGLVTGLVVREPAAAESVASPSPPPVDTSGEG
;
A
#
# COMPACT_ATOMS: atom_id res chain seq x y z
N MET A 1 -19.05 1.89 3.38
CA MET A 1 -17.60 1.61 3.41
C MET A 1 -17.27 0.93 4.74
N ASN A 2 -16.64 -0.24 4.73
CA ASN A 2 -16.27 -0.95 5.96
C ASN A 2 -15.22 -0.15 6.75
N LYS A 3 -15.29 -0.12 8.09
CA LYS A 3 -14.30 0.54 8.96
C LYS A 3 -12.87 0.09 8.65
N ARG A 4 -12.68 -1.18 8.23
CA ARG A 4 -11.38 -1.72 7.81
C ARG A 4 -10.79 -1.05 6.59
N VAL A 5 -11.63 -0.64 5.63
CA VAL A 5 -11.18 0.08 4.44
C VAL A 5 -10.63 1.45 4.85
N LEU A 6 -11.31 2.16 5.76
CA LEU A 6 -10.81 3.44 6.28
C LEU A 6 -9.48 3.28 7.04
N ILE A 7 -9.36 2.23 7.85
CA ILE A 7 -8.11 1.91 8.56
C ILE A 7 -6.99 1.57 7.56
N ALA A 8 -7.28 0.78 6.52
CA ALA A 8 -6.31 0.45 5.49
C ALA A 8 -5.83 1.69 4.73
N ILE A 9 -6.73 2.62 4.38
CA ILE A 9 -6.36 3.91 3.75
C ILE A 9 -5.38 4.67 4.64
N LEU A 10 -5.71 4.82 5.93
CA LEU A 10 -4.84 5.53 6.87
C LEU A 10 -3.47 4.85 7.00
N LEU A 11 -3.43 3.53 7.15
CA LEU A 11 -2.17 2.78 7.29
C LEU A 11 -1.33 2.83 6.02
N VAL A 12 -1.94 2.70 4.84
CA VAL A 12 -1.22 2.83 3.56
C VAL A 12 -0.63 4.23 3.43
N TYR A 13 -1.40 5.27 3.72
CA TYR A 13 -0.91 6.65 3.68
C TYR A 13 0.28 6.85 4.63
N LEU A 14 0.22 6.32 5.86
CA LEU A 14 1.33 6.40 6.81
C LEU A 14 2.56 5.59 6.37
N CYS A 15 2.35 4.41 5.78
CA CYS A 15 3.44 3.61 5.22
C CYS A 15 4.15 4.34 4.09
N TRP A 16 3.39 4.93 3.15
CA TRP A 16 3.98 5.74 2.09
C TRP A 16 4.68 6.97 2.64
N PHE A 17 4.07 7.71 3.56
CA PHE A 17 4.74 8.86 4.18
C PHE A 17 6.10 8.50 4.80
N ALA A 18 6.18 7.37 5.50
CA ALA A 18 7.42 6.89 6.11
C ALA A 18 8.45 6.45 5.05
N LEU A 19 8.02 5.74 4.00
CA LEU A 19 8.91 5.29 2.92
C LEU A 19 9.37 6.45 2.05
N ASP A 20 8.49 7.41 1.73
CA ASP A 20 8.78 8.65 1.04
C ASP A 20 9.88 9.42 1.79
N PHE A 21 9.78 9.53 3.11
CA PHE A 21 10.84 10.17 3.92
C PHE A 21 12.19 9.46 3.74
N VAL A 22 12.21 8.12 3.81
CA VAL A 22 13.45 7.35 3.61
C VAL A 22 13.99 7.52 2.19
N ILE A 23 13.14 7.41 1.17
CA ILE A 23 13.54 7.47 -0.23
C ILE A 23 13.98 8.88 -0.61
N HIS A 24 13.18 9.89 -0.27
CA HIS A 24 13.39 11.25 -0.76
C HIS A 24 14.37 12.05 0.08
N GLU A 25 14.35 11.92 1.41
CA GLU A 25 15.26 12.66 2.28
C GLU A 25 16.57 11.89 2.50
N MET A 26 16.52 10.61 2.86
CA MET A 26 17.73 9.87 3.26
C MET A 26 18.52 9.31 2.07
N ILE A 27 17.85 8.79 1.04
CA ILE A 27 18.54 8.17 -0.12
C ILE A 27 18.81 9.19 -1.22
N LEU A 28 17.82 10.03 -1.54
CA LEU A 28 17.89 10.97 -2.65
C LEU A 28 18.24 12.40 -2.25
N GLY A 29 18.39 12.73 -0.97
CA GLY A 29 18.65 14.10 -0.49
C GLY A 29 19.76 14.82 -1.28
N ASP A 30 20.97 14.25 -1.29
CA ASP A 30 22.12 14.79 -2.03
C ASP A 30 21.83 14.90 -3.55
N THR A 31 21.07 13.94 -4.10
CA THR A 31 20.72 13.95 -5.52
C THR A 31 19.70 15.06 -5.84
N TYR A 32 18.78 15.35 -4.92
CA TYR A 32 17.84 16.48 -5.03
C TYR A 32 18.56 17.83 -4.95
N GLU A 33 19.53 17.97 -4.05
CA GLU A 33 20.35 19.18 -3.97
C GLU A 33 21.14 19.40 -5.26
N ALA A 34 21.82 18.37 -5.77
CA ALA A 34 22.56 18.43 -7.03
C ALA A 34 21.68 18.71 -8.25
N THR A 35 20.37 18.46 -8.15
CA THR A 35 19.40 18.64 -9.23
C THR A 35 18.38 19.74 -8.96
N ALA A 36 18.62 20.63 -7.98
CA ALA A 36 17.68 21.68 -7.54
C ALA A 36 17.04 22.49 -8.70
N ARG A 37 17.79 22.70 -9.79
CA ARG A 37 17.33 23.41 -11.00
C ARG A 37 16.13 22.78 -11.71
N PHE A 38 15.84 21.49 -11.50
CA PHE A 38 14.70 20.80 -12.09
C PHE A 38 13.43 20.91 -11.25
N TRP A 39 13.56 21.39 -10.01
CA TRP A 39 12.50 21.38 -9.03
C TRP A 39 11.95 22.78 -8.78
N ARG A 40 10.71 22.85 -8.32
CA ARG A 40 10.17 24.11 -7.83
C ARG A 40 11.01 24.58 -6.64
N PRO A 41 11.33 25.89 -6.53
CA PRO A 41 11.95 26.42 -5.33
C PRO A 41 11.15 26.03 -4.08
N MET A 42 11.83 25.79 -2.96
CA MET A 42 11.19 25.33 -1.71
C MET A 42 10.02 26.21 -1.26
N ALA A 43 10.13 27.53 -1.42
CA ALA A 43 9.09 28.49 -1.09
C ALA A 43 7.82 28.36 -1.97
N GLU A 44 7.95 27.79 -3.16
CA GLU A 44 6.87 27.64 -4.14
C GLU A 44 6.27 26.22 -4.16
N MET A 45 6.90 25.28 -3.45
CA MET A 45 6.41 23.91 -3.34
C MET A 45 5.02 23.88 -2.71
N LYS A 46 4.07 23.23 -3.42
CA LYS A 46 2.68 23.13 -3.01
C LYS A 46 2.49 21.96 -2.05
N ARG A 47 3.11 22.03 -0.86
CA ARG A 47 3.10 20.96 0.14
C ARG A 47 1.70 20.52 0.55
N GLY A 48 0.75 21.44 0.68
CA GLY A 48 -0.66 21.10 0.96
C GLY A 48 -1.31 20.28 -0.16
N LEU A 49 -1.04 20.63 -1.42
CA LEU A 49 -1.53 19.87 -2.58
C LEU A 49 -0.88 18.48 -2.64
N LEU A 50 0.42 18.39 -2.34
CA LEU A 50 1.14 17.10 -2.28
C LEU A 50 0.45 16.13 -1.31
N GLN A 51 0.12 16.59 -0.09
CA GLN A 51 -0.58 15.76 0.88
C GLN A 51 -1.97 15.32 0.39
N VAL A 52 -2.74 16.23 -0.23
CA VAL A 52 -4.05 15.90 -0.79
C VAL A 52 -3.93 14.83 -1.89
N VAL A 53 -2.95 14.96 -2.78
CA VAL A 53 -2.71 13.98 -3.85
C VAL A 53 -2.33 12.62 -3.27
N SER A 54 -1.46 12.57 -2.26
CA SER A 54 -1.07 11.32 -1.59
C SER A 54 -2.25 10.63 -0.89
N ILE A 55 -3.12 11.39 -0.22
CA ILE A 55 -4.34 10.85 0.42
C ILE A 55 -5.31 10.29 -0.63
N ILE A 56 -5.51 11.00 -1.74
CA ILE A 56 -6.37 10.55 -2.84
C ILE A 56 -5.78 9.27 -3.46
N ALA A 57 -4.47 9.24 -3.73
CA ALA A 57 -3.80 8.08 -4.29
C ALA A 57 -3.91 6.86 -3.37
N ALA A 58 -3.69 7.02 -2.06
CA ALA A 58 -3.82 5.95 -1.08
C ALA A 58 -5.27 5.44 -1.00
N THR A 59 -6.23 6.37 -1.03
CA THR A 59 -7.66 6.04 -1.09
C THR A 59 -8.00 5.23 -2.33
N SER A 60 -7.58 5.69 -3.51
CA SER A 60 -7.81 4.99 -4.78
C SER A 60 -7.17 3.60 -4.79
N PHE A 61 -5.93 3.47 -4.33
CA PHE A 61 -5.23 2.18 -4.26
C PHE A 61 -5.98 1.17 -3.39
N VAL A 62 -6.38 1.57 -2.18
CA VAL A 62 -7.12 0.68 -1.27
C VAL A 62 -8.51 0.35 -1.82
N LEU A 63 -9.20 1.32 -2.44
CA LEU A 63 -10.53 1.10 -3.01
C LEU A 63 -10.50 0.15 -4.21
N ILE A 64 -9.51 0.26 -5.10
CA ILE A 64 -9.32 -0.66 -6.23
C ILE A 64 -9.25 -2.10 -5.71
N TYR A 65 -8.43 -2.34 -4.68
CA TYR A 65 -8.34 -3.66 -4.07
C TYR A 65 -9.68 -4.08 -3.44
N SER A 66 -10.25 -3.22 -2.59
CA SER A 66 -11.43 -3.54 -1.78
C SER A 66 -12.69 -3.77 -2.61
N LEU A 67 -12.83 -3.10 -3.76
CA LEU A 67 -14.02 -3.17 -4.60
C LEU A 67 -13.97 -4.30 -5.64
N TRP A 68 -12.78 -4.66 -6.13
CA TRP A 68 -12.67 -5.57 -7.27
C TRP A 68 -12.06 -6.93 -6.93
N PHE A 69 -11.41 -7.10 -5.78
CA PHE A 69 -10.86 -8.38 -5.35
C PHE A 69 -11.85 -9.12 -4.45
N LYS A 70 -12.40 -10.23 -4.97
CA LYS A 70 -13.33 -11.09 -4.23
C LYS A 70 -12.64 -11.86 -3.10
N GLU A 71 -11.43 -12.35 -3.35
CA GLU A 71 -10.62 -13.07 -2.37
C GLU A 71 -9.57 -12.13 -1.77
N GLN A 72 -9.80 -11.73 -0.52
CA GLN A 72 -8.93 -10.79 0.18
C GLN A 72 -7.93 -11.55 1.05
N SER A 73 -6.65 -11.40 0.75
CA SER A 73 -5.55 -12.03 1.49
C SER A 73 -4.29 -11.18 1.41
N ALA A 74 -3.38 -11.39 2.36
CA ALA A 74 -2.07 -10.74 2.38
C ALA A 74 -1.30 -10.96 1.06
N MET A 75 -1.29 -12.20 0.55
CA MET A 75 -0.60 -12.56 -0.68
C MET A 75 -1.26 -11.94 -1.92
N ALA A 76 -2.60 -11.92 -1.99
CA ALA A 76 -3.31 -11.25 -3.08
C ALA A 76 -3.04 -9.74 -3.06
N GLY A 77 -3.03 -9.12 -1.88
CA GLY A 77 -2.68 -7.72 -1.69
C GLY A 77 -1.25 -7.40 -2.12
N LEU A 78 -0.27 -8.22 -1.71
CA LEU A 78 1.12 -8.06 -2.13
C LEU A 78 1.29 -8.16 -3.65
N LYS A 79 0.68 -9.17 -4.29
CA LYS A 79 0.73 -9.32 -5.77
C LYS A 79 0.10 -8.11 -6.48
N TYR A 80 -1.05 -7.64 -5.99
CA TYR A 80 -1.70 -6.43 -6.48
C TYR A 80 -0.76 -5.22 -6.36
N GLY A 81 -0.17 -5.01 -5.17
CA GLY A 81 0.76 -3.93 -4.90
C GLY A 81 2.00 -3.97 -5.79
N LEU A 82 2.64 -5.12 -5.93
CA LEU A 82 3.82 -5.27 -6.79
C LEU A 82 3.51 -5.00 -8.26
N LEU A 83 2.36 -5.48 -8.77
CA LEU A 83 1.97 -5.23 -10.15
C LEU A 83 1.62 -3.75 -10.38
N PHE A 84 0.90 -3.14 -9.44
CA PHE A 84 0.60 -1.71 -9.46
C PHE A 84 1.88 -0.87 -9.42
N GLY A 85 2.81 -1.22 -8.52
CA GLY A 85 4.11 -0.57 -8.35
C GLY A 85 5.00 -0.73 -9.57
N LEU A 86 4.99 -1.89 -10.24
CA LEU A 86 5.72 -2.09 -11.49
C LEU A 86 5.17 -1.16 -12.58
N GLY A 87 3.85 -1.12 -12.76
CA GLY A 87 3.21 -0.28 -13.77
C GLY A 87 3.43 1.22 -13.55
N THR A 88 3.25 1.67 -12.31
CA THR A 88 3.41 3.09 -11.94
C THR A 88 4.86 3.51 -11.80
N GLY A 89 5.70 2.64 -11.22
CA GLY A 89 7.13 2.90 -10.99
C GLY A 89 7.93 3.00 -12.28
N VAL A 90 7.62 2.21 -13.32
CA VAL A 90 8.29 2.37 -14.63
C VAL A 90 8.01 3.75 -15.22
N GLY A 91 6.76 4.22 -15.14
CA GLY A 91 6.38 5.56 -15.58
C GLY A 91 7.07 6.65 -14.76
N MET A 92 7.07 6.49 -13.43
CA MET A 92 7.65 7.49 -12.52
C MET A 92 9.18 7.57 -12.65
N GLY A 93 9.89 6.45 -12.68
CA GLY A 93 11.35 6.42 -12.81
C GLY A 93 11.80 6.62 -14.25
N TYR A 94 11.59 5.62 -15.09
CA TYR A 94 12.12 5.59 -16.46
C TYR A 94 11.32 6.44 -17.45
N GLY A 95 10.01 6.59 -17.25
CA GLY A 95 9.21 7.53 -18.04
C GLY A 95 9.73 8.96 -17.88
N MET A 96 10.01 9.40 -16.65
CA MET A 96 10.62 10.70 -16.40
C MET A 96 12.06 10.80 -16.93
N TYR A 97 12.87 9.75 -16.76
CA TYR A 97 14.24 9.70 -17.31
C TYR A 97 14.28 9.85 -18.84
N SER A 98 13.24 9.40 -19.54
CA SER A 98 13.18 9.48 -21.00
C SER A 98 13.02 10.91 -21.54
N VAL A 99 12.49 11.84 -20.73
CA VAL A 99 12.16 13.21 -21.15
C VAL A 99 12.87 14.28 -20.33
N MET A 100 13.28 13.97 -19.10
CA MET A 100 14.03 14.87 -18.23
C MET A 100 15.46 14.35 -18.03
N PRO A 101 16.47 15.23 -18.07
CA PRO A 101 17.87 14.86 -17.88
C PRO A 101 18.20 14.66 -16.38
N ILE A 102 17.47 13.75 -15.71
CA ILE A 102 17.71 13.36 -14.32
C ILE A 102 18.81 12.29 -14.25
N PRO A 103 19.57 12.19 -13.15
CA PRO A 103 20.56 11.14 -12.97
C PRO A 103 19.93 9.74 -12.98
N TYR A 104 20.64 8.75 -13.55
CA TYR A 104 20.16 7.35 -13.57
C TYR A 104 19.83 6.82 -12.16
N PHE A 105 20.67 7.15 -11.17
CA PHE A 105 20.44 6.74 -9.78
C PHE A 105 19.08 7.22 -9.25
N MET A 106 18.66 8.44 -9.60
CA MET A 106 17.35 8.98 -9.23
C MET A 106 16.22 8.20 -9.90
N ALA A 107 16.32 7.97 -11.22
CA ALA A 107 15.32 7.22 -11.98
C ALA A 107 15.15 5.77 -11.46
N PHE A 108 16.26 5.08 -11.21
CA PHE A 108 16.25 3.73 -10.65
C PHE A 108 15.65 3.71 -9.24
N THR A 109 16.00 4.69 -8.40
CA THR A 109 15.49 4.78 -7.03
C THR A 109 14.00 5.10 -6.99
N TRP A 110 13.49 5.99 -7.85
CA TRP A 110 12.04 6.19 -7.96
C TRP A 110 11.32 4.94 -8.44
N PHE A 111 11.84 4.26 -9.45
CA PHE A 111 11.25 3.01 -9.93
C PHE A 111 11.17 1.97 -8.81
N MET A 112 12.29 1.68 -8.15
CA MET A 112 12.32 0.67 -7.10
C MET A 112 11.61 1.10 -5.83
N GLY A 113 11.69 2.38 -5.47
CA GLY A 113 10.94 2.98 -4.37
C GLY A 113 9.44 2.76 -4.56
N THR A 114 8.89 3.13 -5.71
CA THR A 114 7.46 2.93 -6.02
C THR A 114 7.04 1.46 -5.98
N VAL A 115 7.88 0.53 -6.47
CA VAL A 115 7.60 -0.91 -6.39
C VAL A 115 7.54 -1.39 -4.94
N VAL A 116 8.49 -0.97 -4.10
CA VAL A 116 8.54 -1.33 -2.68
C VAL A 116 7.36 -0.72 -1.92
N GLU A 117 7.08 0.57 -2.13
CA GLU A 117 5.96 1.29 -1.52
C GLU A 117 4.61 0.67 -1.85
N ALA A 118 4.37 0.37 -3.13
CA ALA A 118 3.15 -0.27 -3.57
C ALA A 118 3.05 -1.71 -3.05
N GLY A 119 4.17 -2.45 -3.00
CA GLY A 119 4.22 -3.80 -2.42
C GLY A 119 3.86 -3.81 -0.93
N VAL A 120 4.45 -2.91 -0.14
CA VAL A 120 4.13 -2.73 1.28
C VAL A 120 2.68 -2.29 1.47
N ALA A 121 2.21 -1.31 0.71
CA ALA A 121 0.82 -0.87 0.75
C ALA A 121 -0.16 -2.00 0.39
N GLY A 122 0.17 -2.81 -0.62
CA GLY A 122 -0.60 -3.97 -1.03
C GLY A 122 -0.69 -5.02 0.07
N LEU A 123 0.44 -5.33 0.72
CA LEU A 123 0.49 -6.24 1.85
C LEU A 123 -0.39 -5.75 3.01
N VAL A 124 -0.24 -4.47 3.41
CA VAL A 124 -1.05 -3.83 4.46
C VAL A 124 -2.54 -3.90 4.10
N THR A 125 -2.89 -3.55 2.86
CA THR A 125 -4.27 -3.58 2.38
C THR A 125 -4.86 -4.99 2.46
N GLY A 126 -4.15 -6.00 1.94
CA GLY A 126 -4.60 -7.40 1.98
C GLY A 126 -4.72 -7.99 3.38
N LEU A 127 -3.91 -7.51 4.34
CA LEU A 127 -3.96 -7.92 5.74
C LEU A 127 -5.13 -7.28 6.52
N VAL A 128 -5.43 -6.02 6.22
CA VAL A 128 -6.40 -5.21 6.99
C VAL A 128 -7.81 -5.35 6.44
N VAL A 129 -7.96 -5.36 5.11
CA VAL A 129 -9.29 -5.38 4.47
C VAL A 129 -9.94 -6.76 4.58
N ARG A 130 -9.16 -7.85 4.53
CA ARG A 130 -9.67 -9.23 4.63
C ARG A 130 -10.61 -9.39 5.82
N GLU A 131 -11.67 -10.16 5.63
CA GLU A 131 -12.53 -10.60 6.74
C GLU A 131 -11.73 -11.53 7.67
N PRO A 132 -11.94 -11.48 9.00
CA PRO A 132 -11.33 -12.47 9.87
C PRO A 132 -11.97 -13.80 9.49
N ALA A 133 -11.18 -14.84 9.28
CA ALA A 133 -11.72 -16.18 9.32
C ALA A 133 -12.57 -16.27 10.60
N ALA A 134 -13.87 -16.55 10.45
CA ALA A 134 -14.78 -16.66 11.58
C ALA A 134 -14.07 -17.48 12.66
N ALA A 135 -13.92 -16.90 13.84
CA ALA A 135 -13.39 -17.61 15.00
C ALA A 135 -14.09 -18.97 15.05
N GLU A 136 -13.28 -20.02 15.05
CA GLU A 136 -13.63 -21.43 14.97
C GLU A 136 -15.08 -21.70 15.40
N SER A 137 -15.89 -22.22 14.47
CA SER A 137 -17.20 -22.80 14.73
C SER A 137 -17.09 -24.12 15.53
N VAL A 138 -16.22 -24.17 16.54
CA VAL A 138 -15.93 -25.34 17.38
C VAL A 138 -16.12 -24.95 18.86
N ALA A 139 -17.24 -24.32 19.16
CA ALA A 139 -17.80 -24.28 20.50
C ALA A 139 -19.30 -24.56 20.42
N SER A 140 -19.65 -25.71 19.85
CA SER A 140 -20.94 -26.34 20.16
C SER A 140 -20.61 -27.53 21.06
N PRO A 141 -21.02 -27.55 22.33
CA PRO A 141 -20.84 -28.73 23.17
C PRO A 141 -21.64 -29.86 22.53
N SER A 142 -20.99 -30.99 22.28
CA SER A 142 -21.71 -32.23 21.96
C SER A 142 -22.75 -32.47 23.07
N PRO A 143 -24.03 -32.70 22.74
CA PRO A 143 -25.02 -33.04 23.77
C PRO A 143 -24.57 -34.32 24.47
N PRO A 144 -24.76 -34.43 25.80
CA PRO A 144 -24.42 -35.65 26.51
C PRO A 144 -25.18 -36.85 25.91
N PRO A 145 -24.60 -38.06 25.98
CA PRO A 145 -25.27 -39.25 25.47
C PRO A 145 -26.61 -39.41 26.18
N VAL A 146 -27.69 -39.52 25.40
CA VAL A 146 -29.00 -39.91 25.92
C VAL A 146 -28.86 -41.35 26.39
N ASP A 147 -28.94 -41.55 27.70
CA ASP A 147 -29.04 -42.87 28.28
C ASP A 147 -30.40 -43.46 27.94
N THR A 148 -30.43 -44.32 26.91
CA THR A 148 -31.58 -45.16 26.57
C THR A 148 -31.39 -46.59 27.06
N SER A 149 -30.74 -46.79 28.20
CA SER A 149 -30.89 -48.05 28.93
C SER A 149 -32.25 -48.07 29.63
N GLY A 150 -33.24 -48.57 28.90
CA GLY A 150 -34.44 -49.10 29.52
C GLY A 150 -34.14 -50.41 30.27
N GLU A 151 -35.24 -50.96 30.78
CA GLU A 151 -35.44 -52.34 31.25
C GLU A 151 -35.28 -52.54 32.77
N GLY A 152 -36.43 -52.64 33.44
CA GLY A 152 -36.61 -53.00 34.85
C GLY A 152 -37.97 -52.58 35.39
#